data_AF-A0A1G6JTK1-F1
#
_entry.id   AF-A0A1G6JTK1-F1
#
_cell.length_a   1.000
_cell.length_b   1.000
_cell.length_c   1.000
_cell.angle_alpha   90.00
_cell.angle_beta   90.00
_cell.angle_gamma   90.00
#
_symmetry.space_group_name_H-M   'P 1'
#
loop_
_entity.id
_entity.type
_entity.pdbx_description
1 polymer ?
#
loop_
_entity_poly.entity_id
_entity_poly.type
_entity_poly.pdbx_seq_one_letter_code
_entity_poly.pdbx_strand_id
1 'polypeptide(L)'
;MKNRTSESSLHKALKVALLIFLVLLALMVFSNRDRMDVYGRHFRESSPAVTLRLAELSSTMDEAALKRHFADVPLRCVAEASGPGGLGDRVCYATIGEADGHAALTLANFFREGHLVRTMVHVPWWVHGIWIDRFNAAYGTPRQAGKVSVWGGPVLRWNMSNGYVDFNRDRSFNPLEWNVVLWTAR
;
A
#
# COMPACT_ATOMS: atom_id res chain seq x y z
N MET A 1 11.60 2.01 -60.30
CA MET A 1 12.57 1.99 -59.20
C MET A 1 11.82 2.32 -57.91
N LYS A 2 11.55 1.31 -57.08
CA LYS A 2 10.52 1.35 -56.01
C LYS A 2 11.18 1.11 -54.63
N ASN A 3 11.07 2.07 -53.74
CA ASN A 3 11.02 2.02 -52.26
C ASN A 3 11.92 1.07 -51.42
N ARG A 4 13.04 0.54 -51.91
CA ARG A 4 13.94 -0.30 -51.06
C ARG A 4 14.56 0.40 -49.85
N THR A 5 14.63 1.72 -49.83
CA THR A 5 15.21 2.49 -48.71
C THR A 5 14.24 2.68 -47.53
N SER A 6 12.93 2.58 -47.76
CA SER A 6 11.89 2.81 -46.73
C SER A 6 11.74 1.64 -45.75
N GLU A 7 11.84 0.40 -46.23
CA GLU A 7 11.73 -0.79 -45.35
C GLU A 7 12.92 -0.89 -44.38
N SER A 8 14.12 -0.51 -44.83
CA SER A 8 15.34 -0.56 -44.01
C SER A 8 15.31 0.41 -42.83
N SER A 9 14.76 1.62 -43.00
CA SER A 9 14.65 2.60 -41.92
C SER A 9 13.58 2.21 -40.89
N LEU A 10 12.46 1.63 -41.33
CA LEU A 10 11.39 1.15 -40.45
C LEU A 10 11.87 0.03 -39.53
N HIS A 11 12.60 -0.96 -40.07
CA HIS A 11 13.15 -2.05 -39.25
C HIS A 11 14.19 -1.56 -38.24
N LYS A 12 15.01 -0.56 -38.59
CA LYS A 12 15.96 0.06 -37.65
C LYS A 12 15.23 0.83 -36.54
N ALA A 13 14.24 1.64 -36.90
CA ALA A 13 13.43 2.38 -35.92
C ALA A 13 12.69 1.44 -34.96
N LEU A 14 12.10 0.35 -35.48
CA LEU A 14 11.45 -0.66 -34.65
C LEU A 14 12.41 -1.35 -33.68
N LYS A 15 13.62 -1.71 -34.14
CA LYS A 15 14.66 -2.31 -33.27
C LYS A 15 15.10 -1.35 -32.17
N VAL A 16 15.29 -0.06 -32.50
CA VAL A 16 15.65 0.96 -31.51
C VAL A 16 14.51 1.17 -30.51
N ALA A 17 13.27 1.28 -30.98
CA ALA A 17 12.11 1.41 -30.11
C ALA A 17 11.94 0.22 -29.16
N LEU A 18 12.11 -1.00 -29.67
CA LEU A 18 12.07 -2.22 -28.86
C LEU A 18 13.20 -2.24 -27.82
N LEU A 19 14.42 -1.86 -28.20
CA LEU A 19 15.54 -1.78 -27.28
C LEU A 19 15.27 -0.77 -26.15
N ILE A 20 14.79 0.43 -26.50
CA ILE A 20 14.41 1.46 -25.53
C ILE A 20 13.33 0.92 -24.58
N PHE A 21 12.29 0.28 -25.13
CA PHE A 21 11.23 -0.32 -24.34
C PHE A 21 11.75 -1.36 -23.33
N LEU A 22 12.65 -2.26 -23.77
CA LEU A 22 13.25 -3.27 -22.91
C LEU A 22 14.15 -2.65 -21.83
N VAL A 23 14.92 -1.61 -22.14
CA VAL A 23 15.72 -0.88 -21.16
C VAL A 23 14.82 -0.20 -20.13
N LEU A 24 13.74 0.46 -20.56
CA LEU A 24 12.79 1.08 -19.65
C LEU A 24 12.12 0.04 -18.73
N LEU A 25 11.74 -1.11 -19.28
CA LEU A 25 11.18 -2.22 -18.49
C LEU A 25 12.19 -2.76 -17.47
N ALA A 26 13.45 -2.94 -17.87
CA ALA A 26 14.50 -3.41 -16.97
C ALA A 26 14.77 -2.40 -15.84
N LEU A 27 14.84 -1.10 -16.16
CA LEU A 27 14.97 -0.03 -15.16
C LEU A 27 13.77 0.01 -14.21
N MET A 28 12.55 -0.18 -14.73
CA MET A 28 11.34 -0.24 -13.90
C MET A 28 11.40 -1.43 -12.93
N VAL A 29 11.74 -2.64 -13.40
CA VAL A 29 11.87 -3.82 -12.53
C VAL A 29 12.98 -3.63 -11.49
N PHE A 30 14.14 -3.13 -11.92
CA PHE A 30 15.29 -2.93 -11.04
C PHE A 30 15.00 -1.89 -9.95
N SER A 31 14.39 -0.76 -10.30
CA SER A 31 14.00 0.30 -9.35
C SER A 31 12.89 -0.13 -8.38
N ASN A 32 12.16 -1.20 -8.68
CA ASN A 32 11.08 -1.75 -7.85
C ASN A 32 11.43 -3.12 -7.24
N ARG A 33 12.71 -3.49 -7.18
CA ARG A 33 13.15 -4.82 -6.71
C ARG A 33 12.61 -5.18 -5.32
N ASP A 34 12.62 -4.23 -4.39
CA ASP A 34 12.12 -4.47 -3.02
C ASP A 34 10.62 -4.77 -3.01
N ARG A 35 9.85 -4.16 -3.92
CA ARG A 35 8.42 -4.41 -4.07
C ARG A 35 8.13 -5.74 -4.73
N MET A 36 8.98 -6.14 -5.69
CA MET A 36 8.90 -7.45 -6.33
C MET A 36 9.11 -8.59 -5.32
N ASP A 37 9.94 -8.40 -4.30
CA ASP A 37 10.08 -9.39 -3.22
C ASP A 37 8.75 -9.54 -2.45
N VAL A 38 8.11 -8.43 -2.08
CA VAL A 38 6.81 -8.44 -1.37
C VAL A 38 5.73 -9.14 -2.20
N TYR A 39 5.59 -8.78 -3.48
CA TYR A 39 4.64 -9.45 -4.37
C TYR A 39 5.02 -10.92 -4.61
N GLY A 40 6.31 -11.23 -4.73
CA GLY A 40 6.80 -12.59 -4.89
C GLY A 40 6.44 -13.48 -3.71
N ARG A 41 6.57 -12.96 -2.48
CA ARG A 41 6.14 -13.66 -1.26
C ARG A 41 4.62 -13.82 -1.22
N HIS A 42 3.86 -12.77 -1.52
CA HIS A 42 2.39 -12.82 -1.58
C HIS A 42 1.87 -13.94 -2.51
N PHE A 43 2.48 -14.14 -3.68
CA PHE A 43 2.04 -15.19 -4.61
C PHE A 43 2.60 -16.59 -4.32
N ARG A 44 3.67 -16.72 -3.51
CA ARG A 44 4.34 -18.01 -3.24
C ARG A 44 4.00 -18.59 -1.87
N GLU A 45 3.67 -17.74 -0.90
CA GLU A 45 3.48 -18.12 0.50
C GLU A 45 2.01 -17.97 0.89
N SER A 46 1.46 -18.95 1.60
CA SER A 46 0.14 -18.82 2.22
C SER A 46 0.22 -17.78 3.34
N SER A 47 -0.37 -16.61 3.12
CA SER A 47 -0.41 -15.53 4.10
C SER A 47 -1.82 -15.41 4.70
N PRO A 48 -1.96 -15.10 6.00
CA PRO A 48 -3.25 -15.06 6.67
C PRO A 48 -4.15 -13.94 6.10
N ALA A 49 -5.46 -14.17 6.15
CA ALA A 49 -6.46 -13.14 5.94
C ALA A 49 -6.74 -12.42 7.26
N VAL A 50 -7.04 -11.12 7.19
CA VAL A 50 -7.38 -10.31 8.36
C VAL A 50 -8.69 -9.54 8.14
N THR A 51 -9.52 -9.43 9.17
CA THR A 51 -10.58 -8.43 9.21
C THR A 51 -10.09 -7.23 10.00
N LEU A 52 -9.98 -6.07 9.37
CA LEU A 52 -9.33 -4.90 9.96
C LEU A 52 -10.09 -4.35 11.16
N ARG A 53 -11.44 -4.42 11.10
CA ARG A 53 -12.34 -3.90 12.14
C ARG A 53 -11.91 -2.51 12.61
N LEU A 54 -11.67 -1.60 11.65
CA LEU A 54 -11.08 -0.29 11.91
C LEU A 54 -11.84 0.54 12.96
N ALA A 55 -13.15 0.34 13.10
CA ALA A 55 -13.98 1.03 14.09
C ALA A 55 -13.76 0.56 15.54
N GLU A 56 -13.13 -0.60 15.74
CA GLU A 56 -12.80 -1.16 17.05
C GLU A 56 -11.40 -0.75 17.52
N LEU A 57 -10.55 -0.21 16.64
CA LEU A 57 -9.21 0.27 17.01
C LEU A 57 -9.33 1.47 17.98
N SER A 58 -8.33 1.67 18.84
CA SER A 58 -8.35 2.78 19.80
C SER A 58 -6.94 3.23 20.16
N SER A 59 -6.77 4.53 20.46
CA SER A 59 -5.53 5.06 21.04
C SER A 59 -5.20 4.46 22.39
N THR A 60 -6.17 3.88 23.09
CA THR A 60 -5.93 3.19 24.37
C THR A 60 -5.43 1.76 24.21
N MET A 61 -5.39 1.20 22.99
CA MET A 61 -4.89 -0.15 22.76
C MET A 61 -3.37 -0.19 22.94
N ASP A 62 -2.91 -1.10 23.81
CA ASP A 62 -1.52 -1.51 23.91
C ASP A 62 -1.23 -2.70 22.97
N GLU A 63 0.02 -3.18 22.95
CA GLU A 63 0.41 -4.32 22.11
C GLU A 63 -0.38 -5.60 22.42
N ALA A 64 -0.75 -5.83 23.68
CA ALA A 64 -1.46 -7.03 24.09
C ALA A 64 -2.93 -6.99 23.63
N ALA A 65 -3.56 -5.81 23.71
CA ALA A 65 -4.89 -5.56 23.14
C ALA A 65 -4.86 -5.70 21.62
N LEU A 66 -3.84 -5.14 20.94
CA LEU A 66 -3.70 -5.27 19.49
C LEU A 66 -3.52 -6.73 19.05
N LYS A 67 -2.69 -7.52 19.75
CA LYS A 67 -2.52 -8.94 19.44
C LYS A 67 -3.81 -9.74 19.63
N ARG A 68 -4.64 -9.39 20.60
CA ARG A 68 -5.99 -9.98 20.74
C ARG A 68 -6.93 -9.52 19.61
N HIS A 69 -6.81 -8.26 19.18
CA HIS A 69 -7.56 -7.73 18.03
C HIS A 69 -7.19 -8.45 16.72
N PHE A 70 -5.96 -8.89 16.57
CA PHE A 70 -5.48 -9.63 15.40
C PHE A 70 -4.99 -11.04 15.77
N ALA A 71 -5.78 -11.78 16.56
CA ALA A 71 -5.36 -13.06 17.14
C ALA A 71 -4.89 -14.11 16.11
N ASP A 72 -5.47 -14.09 14.91
CA ASP A 72 -5.15 -15.04 13.83
C ASP A 72 -3.96 -14.59 12.96
N VAL A 73 -3.33 -13.45 13.30
CA VAL A 73 -2.21 -12.88 12.55
C VAL A 73 -0.94 -12.93 13.42
N PRO A 74 0.14 -13.59 12.96
CA PRO A 74 1.38 -13.68 13.73
C PRO A 74 2.16 -12.37 13.67
N LEU A 75 1.76 -11.39 14.48
CA LEU A 75 2.38 -10.07 14.55
C LEU A 75 3.79 -10.14 15.16
N ARG A 76 4.79 -9.68 14.41
CA ARG A 76 6.15 -9.44 14.90
C ARG A 76 6.31 -7.99 15.32
N CYS A 77 6.67 -7.76 16.58
CA CYS A 77 6.86 -6.42 17.14
C CYS A 77 8.35 -6.11 17.31
N VAL A 78 8.77 -4.94 16.84
CA VAL A 78 10.15 -4.43 16.93
C VAL A 78 10.15 -2.94 17.30
N ALA A 79 11.25 -2.44 17.83
CA ALA A 79 11.45 -1.00 17.98
C ALA A 79 11.53 -0.34 16.59
N GLU A 80 10.85 0.79 16.42
CA GLU A 80 10.95 1.60 15.21
C GLU A 80 12.13 2.57 15.37
N ALA A 81 12.95 2.73 14.33
CA ALA A 81 14.10 3.62 14.40
C ALA A 81 13.65 5.07 14.62
N SER A 82 14.19 5.72 15.64
CA SER A 82 13.91 7.12 15.94
C SER A 82 14.53 8.02 14.86
N GLY A 83 13.71 8.76 14.12
CA GLY A 83 14.21 9.66 13.07
C GLY A 83 13.11 10.54 12.47
N PRO A 84 13.49 11.58 11.71
CA PRO A 84 12.55 12.44 11.00
C PRO A 84 11.83 11.60 9.93
N GLY A 85 10.66 11.07 10.28
CA GLY A 85 9.88 10.14 9.46
C GLY A 85 9.31 8.94 10.21
N GLY A 86 9.76 8.69 11.45
CA GLY A 86 9.21 7.63 12.29
C GLY A 86 7.71 7.82 12.54
N LEU A 87 6.93 6.75 12.39
CA LEU A 87 5.49 6.77 12.60
C LEU A 87 5.11 6.50 14.05
N GLY A 88 6.07 6.02 14.85
CA GLY A 88 5.96 5.66 16.26
C GLY A 88 7.33 5.41 16.90
N ASP A 89 7.33 4.79 18.09
CA ASP A 89 8.51 4.25 18.77
C ASP A 89 8.61 2.71 18.62
N ARG A 90 7.50 2.05 18.31
CA ARG A 90 7.40 0.60 18.12
C ARG A 90 6.44 0.27 16.99
N VAL A 91 6.72 -0.83 16.29
CA VAL A 91 5.87 -1.33 15.20
C VAL A 91 5.64 -2.83 15.33
N CYS A 92 4.38 -3.23 15.26
CA CYS A 92 3.94 -4.62 15.16
C CYS A 92 3.39 -4.89 13.76
N TYR A 93 4.02 -5.79 13.00
CA TYR A 93 3.65 -6.05 11.62
C TYR A 93 3.61 -7.53 11.27
N ALA A 94 2.90 -7.83 10.18
CA ALA A 94 2.84 -9.15 9.57
C ALA A 94 2.65 -9.02 8.05
N THR A 95 3.13 -10.01 7.31
CA THR A 95 2.68 -10.24 5.93
C THR A 95 1.30 -10.86 5.99
N ILE A 96 0.38 -10.34 5.16
CA ILE A 96 -1.01 -10.81 5.06
C ILE A 96 -1.35 -11.05 3.59
N GLY A 97 -2.28 -11.96 3.31
CA GLY A 97 -2.75 -12.24 1.95
C GLY A 97 -4.00 -11.45 1.61
N GLU A 98 -4.85 -11.21 2.62
CA GLU A 98 -6.11 -10.51 2.45
C GLU A 98 -6.39 -9.61 3.64
N ALA A 99 -7.03 -8.48 3.37
CA ALA A 99 -7.67 -7.64 4.37
C ALA A 99 -9.12 -7.41 3.95
N ASP A 100 -10.05 -7.69 4.86
CA ASP A 100 -11.48 -7.48 4.64
C ASP A 100 -12.04 -8.18 3.38
N GLY A 101 -11.48 -9.35 3.02
CA GLY A 101 -11.88 -10.17 1.87
C GLY A 101 -11.27 -9.74 0.52
N HIS A 102 -10.28 -8.84 0.53
CA HIS A 102 -9.58 -8.39 -0.67
C HIS A 102 -8.07 -8.49 -0.51
N ALA A 103 -7.35 -8.59 -1.63
CA ALA A 103 -5.90 -8.74 -1.63
C ALA A 103 -5.22 -7.64 -0.81
N ALA A 104 -4.28 -8.07 0.03
CA ALA A 104 -3.42 -7.21 0.85
C ALA A 104 -2.01 -7.80 0.90
N LEU A 105 -1.04 -7.01 1.35
CA LEU A 105 0.38 -7.40 1.34
C LEU A 105 0.98 -7.40 2.74
N THR A 106 0.75 -6.32 3.49
CA THR A 106 1.36 -6.10 4.80
C THR A 106 0.38 -5.36 5.70
N LEU A 107 0.30 -5.79 6.95
CA LEU A 107 -0.30 -5.06 8.06
C LEU A 107 0.82 -4.54 8.95
N ALA A 108 0.81 -3.24 9.30
CA ALA A 108 1.74 -2.63 10.24
C ALA A 108 1.00 -1.71 11.20
N ASN A 109 1.26 -1.87 12.49
CA ASN A 109 0.60 -1.14 13.57
C ASN A 109 1.68 -0.42 14.36
N PHE A 110 1.56 0.90 14.47
CA PHE A 110 2.55 1.78 15.07
C PHE A 110 2.07 2.26 16.42
N PHE A 111 2.98 2.19 17.39
CA PHE A 111 2.76 2.62 18.76
C PHE A 111 3.58 3.86 19.06
N ARG A 112 3.12 4.65 20.03
CA ARG A 112 3.86 5.73 20.63
C ARG A 112 3.56 5.73 22.11
N GLU A 113 4.59 5.71 22.94
CA GLU A 113 4.45 5.69 24.40
C GLU A 113 3.59 4.49 24.87
N GLY A 114 3.71 3.36 24.17
CA GLY A 114 2.95 2.13 24.47
C GLY A 114 1.52 2.10 23.93
N HIS A 115 1.08 3.14 23.22
CA HIS A 115 -0.29 3.31 22.74
C HIS A 115 -0.39 3.27 21.22
N LEU A 116 -1.39 2.59 20.67
CA LEU A 116 -1.61 2.49 19.23
C LEU A 116 -1.96 3.87 18.64
N VAL A 117 -1.14 4.35 17.70
CA VAL A 117 -1.39 5.64 17.04
C VAL A 117 -1.80 5.49 15.58
N ARG A 118 -1.33 4.45 14.90
CA ARG A 118 -1.60 4.23 13.47
C ARG A 118 -1.68 2.76 13.14
N THR A 119 -2.56 2.44 12.18
CA THR A 119 -2.63 1.11 11.55
C THR A 119 -2.57 1.31 10.05
N MET A 120 -1.66 0.58 9.42
CA MET A 120 -1.35 0.68 8.01
C MET A 120 -1.56 -0.67 7.34
N VAL A 121 -2.25 -0.66 6.21
CA VAL A 121 -2.40 -1.84 5.35
C VAL A 121 -1.93 -1.49 3.94
N HIS A 122 -0.96 -2.24 3.45
CA HIS A 122 -0.56 -2.19 2.05
C HIS A 122 -1.52 -3.02 1.22
N VAL A 123 -2.13 -2.38 0.23
CA VAL A 123 -3.08 -3.02 -0.68
C VAL A 123 -2.57 -2.90 -2.11
N PRO A 124 -2.58 -3.98 -2.91
CA PRO A 124 -2.14 -3.92 -4.29
C PRO A 124 -2.90 -2.87 -5.11
N TRP A 125 -2.25 -2.33 -6.13
CA TRP A 125 -2.85 -1.30 -6.99
C TRP A 125 -4.18 -1.76 -7.63
N TRP A 126 -4.33 -3.05 -7.96
CA TRP A 126 -5.49 -3.56 -8.68
C TRP A 126 -6.78 -3.58 -7.84
N VAL A 127 -6.68 -3.60 -6.51
CA VAL A 127 -7.86 -3.54 -5.59
C VAL A 127 -8.22 -2.11 -5.15
N HIS A 128 -7.55 -1.09 -5.68
CA HIS A 128 -7.70 0.31 -5.25
C HIS A 128 -9.16 0.81 -5.27
N GLY A 129 -9.89 0.58 -6.36
CA GLY A 129 -11.28 1.05 -6.47
C GLY A 129 -12.22 0.38 -5.45
N ILE A 130 -12.03 -0.92 -5.20
CA ILE A 130 -12.83 -1.69 -4.24
C ILE A 130 -12.69 -1.10 -2.82
N TRP A 131 -11.50 -0.68 -2.43
CA TRP A 131 -11.27 -0.06 -1.13
C TRP A 131 -11.96 1.30 -1.00
N ILE A 132 -11.96 2.12 -2.05
CA ILE A 132 -12.71 3.40 -2.05
C ILE A 132 -14.21 3.14 -1.87
N ASP A 133 -14.77 2.22 -2.66
CA ASP A 133 -16.20 1.91 -2.59
C ASP A 133 -16.59 1.37 -1.21
N ARG A 134 -15.74 0.51 -0.63
CA ARG A 134 -15.90 -0.01 0.74
C ARG A 134 -15.93 1.11 1.77
N PHE A 135 -14.98 2.04 1.74
CA PHE A 135 -14.96 3.15 2.70
C PHE A 135 -16.12 4.12 2.50
N ASN A 136 -16.54 4.38 1.26
CA ASN A 136 -17.73 5.16 0.99
C ASN A 136 -18.99 4.51 1.56
N ALA A 137 -19.12 3.19 1.42
CA ALA A 137 -20.24 2.44 1.98
C ALA A 137 -20.22 2.41 3.52
N ALA A 138 -19.05 2.23 4.13
CA ALA A 138 -18.91 2.10 5.58
C ALA A 138 -18.92 3.43 6.33
N TYR A 139 -18.35 4.49 5.75
CA TYR A 139 -18.04 5.75 6.44
C TYR A 139 -18.56 7.00 5.73
N GLY A 140 -19.28 6.84 4.61
CA GLY A 140 -19.87 7.95 3.86
C GLY A 140 -18.88 8.69 2.96
N THR A 141 -19.19 9.95 2.62
CA THR A 141 -18.39 10.72 1.66
C THR A 141 -17.08 11.23 2.29
N PRO A 142 -15.92 11.00 1.67
CA PRO A 142 -14.65 11.49 2.17
C PRO A 142 -14.49 12.99 1.94
N ARG A 143 -13.59 13.60 2.71
CA ARG A 143 -13.02 14.91 2.40
C ARG A 143 -11.62 14.78 1.84
N GLN A 144 -11.17 15.78 1.07
CA GLN A 144 -9.76 15.87 0.70
C GLN A 144 -8.93 16.32 1.92
N ALA A 145 -7.89 15.56 2.26
CA ALA A 145 -7.04 15.82 3.44
C ALA A 145 -5.61 16.25 3.11
N GLY A 146 -5.20 16.22 1.84
CA GLY A 146 -3.88 16.62 1.42
C GLY A 146 -3.47 16.00 0.09
N LYS A 147 -2.16 15.83 -0.09
CA LYS A 147 -1.54 15.13 -1.22
C LYS A 147 -0.48 14.17 -0.69
N VAL A 148 -0.27 13.06 -1.40
CA VAL A 148 0.72 12.03 -1.04
C VAL A 148 2.16 12.57 -1.11
N SER A 149 2.40 13.46 -2.06
CA SER A 149 3.68 14.17 -2.23
C SER A 149 3.47 15.45 -3.03
N VAL A 150 4.54 16.21 -3.29
CA VAL A 150 4.50 17.43 -4.14
C VAL A 150 3.90 17.13 -5.53
N TRP A 151 4.25 15.98 -6.09
CA TRP A 151 3.76 15.49 -7.39
C TRP A 151 2.67 14.43 -7.26
N GLY A 152 2.25 14.11 -6.03
CA GLY A 152 1.31 13.04 -5.73
C GLY A 152 -0.14 13.47 -5.89
N GLY A 153 -1.00 12.48 -6.08
CA GLY A 153 -2.45 12.66 -6.10
C GLY A 153 -3.01 13.06 -4.73
N PRO A 154 -4.28 13.49 -4.67
CA PRO A 154 -4.94 13.83 -3.41
C PRO A 154 -5.13 12.63 -2.49
N VAL A 155 -5.17 12.92 -1.19
CA VAL A 155 -5.55 11.95 -0.14
C VAL A 155 -7.00 12.19 0.25
N LEU A 156 -7.79 11.12 0.26
CA LEU A 156 -9.14 11.07 0.79
C LEU A 156 -9.10 10.71 2.27
N ARG A 157 -9.97 11.33 3.07
CA ARG A 157 -10.13 11.05 4.48
C ARG A 157 -11.58 10.80 4.85
N TRP A 158 -11.83 9.69 5.53
CA TRP A 158 -13.08 9.41 6.20
C TRP A 158 -12.89 9.58 7.71
N ASN A 159 -13.75 10.37 8.34
CA ASN A 159 -13.72 10.53 9.79
C ASN A 159 -14.47 9.38 10.45
N MET A 160 -13.94 8.92 11.58
CA MET A 160 -14.53 7.87 12.41
C MET A 160 -14.64 8.37 13.85
N SER A 161 -15.43 7.70 14.70
CA SER A 161 -15.54 8.07 16.12
C SER A 161 -14.21 7.91 16.87
N ASN A 162 -13.39 6.94 16.45
CA ASN A 162 -12.12 6.56 17.06
C ASN A 162 -10.88 7.13 16.33
N GLY A 163 -11.05 7.96 15.29
CA GLY A 163 -9.94 8.39 14.45
C GLY A 163 -10.35 8.84 13.06
N TYR A 164 -9.50 8.55 12.09
CA TYR A 164 -9.80 8.71 10.68
C TYR A 164 -9.01 7.70 9.85
N VAL A 165 -9.52 7.39 8.66
CA VAL A 165 -8.82 6.59 7.66
C VAL A 165 -8.48 7.45 6.46
N ASP A 166 -7.22 7.41 6.06
CA ASP A 166 -6.68 8.04 4.86
C ASP A 166 -6.43 6.99 3.76
N PHE A 167 -6.73 7.36 2.52
CA PHE A 167 -6.44 6.56 1.33
C PHE A 167 -6.12 7.45 0.13
N ASN A 168 -5.26 6.99 -0.76
CA ASN A 168 -4.95 7.74 -1.98
C ASN A 168 -6.18 7.78 -2.89
N ARG A 169 -6.57 8.97 -3.35
CA ARG A 169 -7.69 9.12 -4.29
C ARG A 169 -7.38 8.45 -5.62
N ASP A 170 -6.16 8.67 -6.11
CA ASP A 170 -5.75 8.30 -7.45
C ASP A 170 -4.90 7.03 -7.40
N ARG A 171 -5.24 6.06 -8.26
CA ARG A 171 -4.45 4.85 -8.43
C ARG A 171 -3.13 5.17 -9.14
N SER A 172 -2.02 4.60 -8.68
CA SER A 172 -0.75 4.70 -9.39
C SER A 172 -0.82 4.08 -10.79
N PHE A 173 -0.12 4.69 -11.75
CA PHE A 173 0.10 4.10 -13.07
C PHE A 173 1.13 2.97 -13.05
N ASN A 174 1.97 2.89 -12.02
CA ASN A 174 2.92 1.80 -11.83
C ASN A 174 2.22 0.63 -11.09
N PRO A 175 2.02 -0.54 -11.73
CA PRO A 175 1.37 -1.69 -11.11
C PRO A 175 2.21 -2.36 -10.01
N LEU A 176 3.47 -1.96 -9.83
CA LEU A 176 4.31 -2.43 -8.73
C LEU A 176 4.18 -1.54 -7.48
N GLU A 177 3.50 -0.39 -7.58
CA GLU A 177 3.12 0.39 -6.42
C GLU A 177 1.98 -0.30 -5.66
N TRP A 178 1.95 -0.10 -4.35
CA TRP A 178 0.78 -0.42 -3.53
C TRP A 178 0.17 0.87 -3.02
N ASN A 179 -1.11 0.81 -2.70
CA ASN A 179 -1.79 1.87 -1.96
C ASN A 179 -1.73 1.55 -0.47
N VAL A 180 -2.00 2.57 0.33
CA VAL A 180 -1.96 2.49 1.77
C VAL A 180 -3.33 2.85 2.31
N VAL A 181 -3.96 1.92 3.03
CA VAL A 181 -5.02 2.24 3.98
C VAL A 181 -4.34 2.67 5.28
N LEU A 182 -4.52 3.91 5.70
CA LEU A 182 -3.91 4.44 6.93
C LEU A 182 -4.99 4.88 7.90
N TRP A 183 -5.27 4.06 8.91
CA TRP A 183 -6.02 4.52 10.08
C TRP A 183 -5.09 5.26 11.04
N THR A 184 -5.54 6.41 11.55
CA THR A 184 -4.85 7.19 12.57
C THR A 184 -5.81 7.50 13.72
N ALA A 185 -5.33 7.26 14.94
CA ALA A 185 -6.11 7.53 16.14
C ALA A 185 -6.39 9.04 16.31
N ARG A 186 -7.51 9.35 16.99
CA ARG A 186 -7.82 10.71 17.45
C ARG A 186 -7.35 10.90 18.89
#